data_AF-A0A8H6T728-F1
#
_entry.id   AF-A0A8H6T728-F1
#
_cell.length_a   1.000
_cell.length_b   1.000
_cell.length_c   1.000
_cell.angle_alpha   90.00
_cell.angle_beta   90.00
_cell.angle_gamma   90.00
#
_symmetry.space_group_name_H-M   'P 1'
#
loop_
_entity.id
_entity.type
_entity.pdbx_description
1 polymer ?
#
loop_
_entity_poly.entity_id
_entity_poly.type
_entity_poly.pdbx_seq_one_letter_code
_entity_poly.pdbx_strand_id
1 'polypeptide(L)'
;MSIADDDEEQARRLVYNVYNNIQSNFLAWKADYAARAMASASLSPLLNNTDINTNVSTQLTLYDALSIALVQTNQESLEYHDLESGTVHNVRMDMTRVCDPRGSEIFVPSPVYEHCAPIDRNNHHGDDSSKVPFIPFEDDPGFDLERYFVEFSGLAWTQPQMDPDLESVVVETARRLHYDHGMDLHRIASADVLPLPLFNQHRSQGMIHSSRRRDFFSEWPVGVSAAEKILPSQTPLAQSIKEAVQKLTTEFCTNLNCVIGFCSTHLDPLPEPLPGPPATLRNERLHEMVKEPCSVECFLLVEEDEEDFPDLFGYSAL
;
A
#
# COMPACT_ATOMS: atom_id res chain seq x y z
N MET A 1 -31.93 -21.97 27.31
CA MET A 1 -31.07 -20.89 26.81
C MET A 1 -30.74 -20.01 27.98
N SER A 2 -29.45 -19.94 28.29
CA SER A 2 -28.94 -19.02 29.30
C SER A 2 -28.92 -17.60 28.72
N ILE A 3 -28.91 -16.56 29.56
CA ILE A 3 -28.83 -15.16 29.13
C ILE A 3 -27.57 -14.91 28.26
N ALA A 4 -26.50 -15.69 28.47
CA ALA A 4 -25.27 -15.60 27.69
C ALA A 4 -25.45 -16.09 26.24
N ASP A 5 -26.25 -17.15 26.02
CA ASP A 5 -26.51 -17.67 24.67
C ASP A 5 -27.29 -16.67 23.81
N ASP A 6 -28.19 -15.90 24.44
CA ASP A 6 -28.99 -14.88 23.77
C ASP A 6 -28.13 -13.67 23.33
N ASP A 7 -27.17 -13.25 24.15
CA ASP A 7 -26.26 -12.13 23.85
C ASP A 7 -25.25 -12.49 22.74
N GLU A 8 -24.80 -13.74 22.68
CA GLU A 8 -23.91 -14.23 21.62
C GLU A 8 -24.63 -14.32 20.27
N GLU A 9 -25.84 -14.89 20.25
CA GLU A 9 -26.65 -14.96 19.04
C GLU A 9 -27.09 -13.56 18.55
N GLN A 10 -27.35 -12.62 19.47
CA GLN A 10 -27.61 -11.23 19.11
C GLN A 10 -26.40 -10.56 18.46
N ALA A 11 -25.18 -10.77 19.00
CA ALA A 11 -23.95 -10.27 18.40
C ALA A 11 -23.74 -10.85 17.00
N ARG A 12 -23.89 -12.16 16.85
CA ARG A 12 -23.73 -12.87 15.57
C ARG A 12 -24.69 -12.33 14.50
N ARG A 13 -25.95 -12.11 14.86
CA ARG A 13 -26.95 -11.48 13.97
C ARG A 13 -26.58 -10.06 13.59
N LEU A 14 -26.09 -9.26 14.54
CA LEU A 14 -25.66 -7.89 14.26
C LEU A 14 -24.50 -7.87 13.26
N VAL A 15 -23.46 -8.69 13.48
CA VAL A 15 -22.31 -8.81 12.57
C VAL A 15 -22.77 -9.20 11.17
N TYR A 16 -23.64 -10.22 11.06
CA TYR A 16 -24.17 -10.68 9.78
C TYR A 16 -24.95 -9.59 9.03
N ASN A 17 -25.82 -8.85 9.74
CA ASN A 17 -26.63 -7.80 9.13
C ASN A 17 -25.79 -6.63 8.63
N VAL A 18 -24.79 -6.20 9.41
CA VAL A 18 -23.88 -5.12 9.01
C VAL A 18 -23.02 -5.56 7.82
N TYR A 19 -22.47 -6.77 7.85
CA TYR A 19 -21.71 -7.34 6.73
C TYR A 19 -22.52 -7.35 5.42
N ASN A 20 -23.71 -7.93 5.43
CA ASN A 20 -24.55 -8.04 4.23
C ASN A 20 -24.97 -6.67 3.69
N ASN A 21 -25.25 -5.71 4.58
CA ASN A 21 -25.58 -4.36 4.17
C ASN A 21 -24.40 -3.69 3.46
N ILE A 22 -23.19 -3.77 4.03
CA ILE A 22 -21.98 -3.20 3.44
C ILE A 22 -21.66 -3.89 2.12
N GLN A 23 -21.73 -5.22 2.06
CA GLN A 23 -21.47 -5.98 0.85
C GLN A 23 -22.45 -5.59 -0.27
N SER A 24 -23.74 -5.47 0.03
CA SER A 24 -24.76 -5.08 -0.96
C SER A 24 -24.52 -3.66 -1.48
N ASN A 25 -24.21 -2.72 -0.58
CA ASN A 25 -23.90 -1.34 -0.95
C ASN A 25 -22.61 -1.25 -1.78
N PHE A 26 -21.59 -2.02 -1.39
CA PHE A 26 -20.31 -2.08 -2.11
C PHE A 26 -20.50 -2.63 -3.53
N LEU A 27 -21.28 -3.70 -3.70
CA LEU A 27 -21.55 -4.26 -5.04
C LEU A 27 -22.30 -3.29 -5.93
N ALA A 28 -23.32 -2.59 -5.40
CA ALA A 28 -24.06 -1.58 -6.15
C ALA A 28 -23.14 -0.42 -6.59
N TRP A 29 -22.28 0.04 -5.69
CA TRP A 29 -21.30 1.07 -5.98
C TRP A 29 -20.22 0.63 -6.96
N LYS A 30 -19.68 -0.57 -6.81
CA LYS A 30 -18.64 -1.11 -7.70
C LYS A 30 -19.15 -1.14 -9.15
N ALA A 31 -20.40 -1.54 -9.35
CA ALA A 31 -21.03 -1.54 -10.67
C ALA A 31 -21.14 -0.13 -11.26
N ASP A 32 -21.61 0.85 -10.47
CA ASP A 32 -21.71 2.25 -10.87
C ASP A 32 -20.33 2.89 -11.15
N TYR A 33 -19.37 2.66 -10.25
CA TYR A 33 -18.01 3.15 -10.38
C TYR A 33 -17.34 2.57 -11.63
N ALA A 34 -17.45 1.26 -11.87
CA ALA A 34 -16.92 0.62 -13.07
C ALA A 34 -17.55 1.20 -14.34
N ALA A 35 -18.88 1.42 -14.36
CA ALA A 35 -19.55 2.04 -15.50
C ALA A 35 -19.03 3.47 -15.76
N ARG A 36 -18.85 4.28 -14.72
CA ARG A 36 -18.30 5.65 -14.84
C ARG A 36 -16.85 5.65 -15.26
N ALA A 37 -16.02 4.78 -14.68
CA ALA A 37 -14.61 4.64 -15.03
C ALA A 37 -14.46 4.23 -16.50
N MET A 38 -15.20 3.22 -16.95
CA MET A 38 -15.24 2.80 -18.35
C MET A 38 -15.72 3.92 -19.26
N ALA A 39 -16.79 4.64 -18.91
CA ALA A 39 -17.25 5.79 -19.68
C ALA A 39 -16.18 6.90 -19.80
N SER A 40 -15.42 7.14 -18.72
CA SER A 40 -14.33 8.13 -18.71
C SER A 40 -13.08 7.70 -19.46
N ALA A 41 -12.77 6.40 -19.46
CA ALA A 41 -11.65 5.80 -20.18
C ALA A 41 -11.98 5.52 -21.65
N SER A 42 -13.28 5.45 -21.99
CA SER A 42 -13.72 5.43 -23.37
C SER A 42 -13.27 6.74 -24.00
N LEU A 43 -12.25 6.62 -24.86
CA LEU A 43 -11.87 7.63 -25.82
C LEU A 43 -12.98 7.74 -26.87
N SER A 44 -14.21 8.05 -26.46
CA SER A 44 -15.10 8.75 -27.36
C SER A 44 -14.36 10.04 -27.67
N PRO A 45 -13.84 10.24 -28.89
CA PRO A 45 -13.16 11.47 -29.20
C PRO A 45 -14.21 12.56 -28.98
N LEU A 46 -14.05 13.31 -27.89
CA LEU A 46 -14.71 14.59 -27.79
C LEU A 46 -14.20 15.31 -29.04
N LEU A 47 -15.08 15.48 -30.02
CA LEU A 47 -14.94 16.44 -31.12
C LEU A 47 -14.95 17.85 -30.52
N ASN A 48 -14.10 18.08 -29.52
CA ASN A 48 -13.74 19.40 -29.09
C ASN A 48 -12.79 19.89 -30.18
N ASN A 49 -13.39 20.60 -31.13
CA ASN A 49 -12.77 21.55 -32.05
C ASN A 49 -12.09 22.70 -31.28
N THR A 50 -11.48 22.42 -30.12
CA THR A 50 -10.57 23.33 -29.47
C THR A 50 -9.25 23.16 -30.21
N ASP A 51 -8.99 24.08 -31.11
CA ASP A 51 -7.64 24.36 -31.62
C ASP A 51 -6.70 24.38 -30.40
N ILE A 52 -5.98 23.28 -30.18
CA ILE A 52 -4.95 23.23 -29.17
C ILE A 52 -3.88 24.18 -29.68
N ASN A 53 -3.91 25.41 -29.18
CA ASN A 53 -2.89 26.40 -29.47
C ASN A 53 -1.62 25.95 -28.75
N THR A 54 -0.86 25.06 -29.39
CA THR A 54 0.42 24.54 -28.91
C THR A 54 1.47 25.64 -29.00
N ASN A 55 1.35 26.67 -28.16
CA ASN A 55 2.48 27.51 -27.79
C ASN A 55 3.33 26.77 -26.76
N VAL A 56 3.82 25.59 -27.14
CA VAL A 56 4.91 24.94 -26.41
C VAL A 56 6.18 25.64 -26.89
N SER A 57 6.71 26.52 -26.04
CA SER A 57 8.03 27.12 -26.19
C SER A 57 9.11 26.06 -25.96
N THR A 58 9.19 25.08 -26.85
CA THR A 58 10.34 24.17 -26.96
C THR A 58 11.26 24.71 -28.05
N GLN A 59 12.01 25.76 -27.71
CA GLN A 59 13.33 25.96 -28.31
C GLN A 59 14.30 24.96 -27.68
N LEU A 60 14.07 23.67 -27.93
CA LEU A 60 15.11 22.66 -27.87
C LEU A 60 15.48 22.39 -29.32
N THR A 61 16.78 22.49 -29.60
CA THR A 61 17.46 22.48 -30.89
C THR A 61 17.17 21.22 -31.72
N LEU A 62 15.97 21.11 -32.27
CA LEU A 62 15.55 20.13 -33.30
C LEU A 62 15.74 20.67 -34.73
N TYR A 63 16.32 21.87 -34.87
CA TYR A 63 16.42 22.58 -36.16
C TYR A 63 17.40 21.96 -37.14
N ASP A 64 18.41 21.22 -36.69
CA ASP A 64 19.39 20.56 -37.58
C ASP A 64 18.92 19.19 -38.09
N ALA A 65 17.99 18.52 -37.41
CA ALA A 65 17.45 17.23 -37.86
C ALA A 65 16.20 17.38 -38.75
N LEU A 66 15.38 18.42 -38.50
CA LEU A 66 14.12 18.64 -39.25
C LEU A 66 14.30 19.38 -40.56
N SER A 67 15.45 20.02 -40.81
CA SER A 67 15.72 20.76 -42.05
C SER A 67 15.87 19.86 -43.28
N ILE A 68 15.84 18.53 -43.11
CA ILE A 68 15.93 17.54 -44.19
C ILE A 68 14.64 16.74 -44.38
N ALA A 69 13.70 16.78 -43.43
CA ALA A 69 12.48 15.98 -43.54
C ALA A 69 11.43 16.63 -44.46
N LEU A 70 10.96 15.88 -45.45
CA LEU A 70 9.75 16.23 -46.20
C LEU A 70 8.53 15.89 -45.34
N VAL A 71 7.74 16.93 -45.07
CA VAL A 71 6.44 16.83 -44.40
C VAL A 71 5.41 16.59 -45.49
N GLN A 72 4.90 15.37 -45.60
CA GLN A 72 3.76 15.06 -46.47
C GLN A 72 2.51 14.91 -45.60
N THR A 73 1.50 15.73 -45.89
CA THR A 73 0.16 15.60 -45.31
C THR A 73 -0.69 14.76 -46.25
N ASN A 74 -0.94 13.52 -45.86
CA ASN A 74 -1.85 12.62 -46.57
C ASN A 74 -3.06 12.34 -45.68
N GLN A 75 -4.25 12.31 -46.28
CA GLN A 75 -5.44 11.80 -45.60
C GLN A 75 -5.38 10.27 -45.60
N GLU A 76 -5.05 9.69 -44.45
CA GLU A 76 -5.13 8.24 -44.23
C GLU A 76 -6.37 7.96 -43.37
N SER A 77 -7.07 6.87 -43.68
CA SER A 77 -8.23 6.41 -42.91
C SER A 77 -7.76 5.39 -41.87
N LEU A 78 -8.01 5.68 -40.60
CA LEU A 78 -7.87 4.73 -39.51
C LEU A 78 -9.21 4.02 -39.32
N GLU A 79 -9.17 2.70 -39.42
CA GLU A 79 -10.31 1.83 -39.10
C GLU A 79 -10.18 1.38 -37.65
N TYR A 80 -11.19 1.65 -36.82
CA TYR A 80 -11.29 1.07 -35.49
C TYR A 80 -12.56 0.23 -35.38
N HIS A 81 -12.38 -0.95 -34.79
CA HIS A 81 -13.47 -1.87 -34.49
C HIS A 81 -13.91 -1.63 -33.06
N ASP A 82 -15.14 -1.14 -32.89
CA ASP A 82 -15.77 -1.11 -31.58
C ASP A 82 -16.23 -2.53 -31.23
N LEU A 83 -15.55 -3.13 -30.27
CA LEU A 83 -15.81 -4.51 -29.83
C LEU A 83 -17.13 -4.66 -29.07
N GLU A 84 -17.67 -3.57 -28.48
CA GLU A 84 -18.92 -3.62 -27.73
C GLU A 84 -20.14 -3.49 -28.66
N SER A 85 -20.08 -2.57 -29.61
CA SER A 85 -21.17 -2.38 -30.58
C SER A 85 -21.05 -3.25 -31.83
N GLY A 86 -19.88 -3.85 -32.06
CA GLY A 86 -19.55 -4.58 -33.29
C GLY A 86 -19.43 -3.66 -34.51
N THR A 87 -19.43 -2.34 -34.32
CA THR A 87 -19.44 -1.36 -35.40
C THR A 87 -18.02 -1.03 -35.84
N VAL A 88 -17.83 -0.94 -37.14
CA VAL A 88 -16.57 -0.48 -37.72
C VAL A 88 -16.68 1.02 -37.98
N HIS A 89 -15.76 1.78 -37.41
CA HIS A 89 -15.66 3.20 -37.63
C HIS A 89 -14.43 3.52 -38.46
N ASN A 90 -14.62 4.36 -39.46
CA ASN A 90 -13.55 4.89 -40.28
C ASN A 90 -13.37 6.37 -39.97
N VAL A 91 -12.30 6.73 -39.28
CA VAL A 91 -11.96 8.12 -39.01
C VAL A 91 -10.82 8.54 -39.93
N ARG A 92 -11.05 9.61 -40.68
CA ARG A 92 -9.99 10.26 -41.46
C ARG A 92 -9.17 11.10 -40.50
N MET A 93 -7.88 10.82 -40.43
CA MET A 93 -6.93 11.61 -39.67
C MET A 93 -5.92 12.22 -40.63
N ASP A 94 -5.60 13.49 -40.42
CA ASP A 94 -4.50 14.13 -41.13
C ASP A 94 -3.20 13.62 -40.51
N MET A 95 -2.60 12.62 -41.15
CA MET A 95 -1.30 12.11 -40.71
C MET A 95 -0.19 12.92 -41.36
N THR A 96 0.73 13.39 -40.52
CA THR A 96 1.97 14.02 -40.97
C THR A 96 3.04 12.94 -41.06
N ARG A 97 3.33 12.47 -42.27
CA ARG A 97 4.49 11.60 -42.49
C ARG A 97 5.73 12.45 -42.59
N VAL A 98 6.67 12.22 -41.66
CA VAL A 98 8.02 12.78 -41.69
C VAL A 98 8.88 11.78 -42.45
N CYS A 99 9.31 12.12 -43.67
CA CYS A 99 10.14 11.25 -44.51
C CYS A 99 11.49 11.93 -44.83
N ASP A 100 12.62 11.21 -44.74
CA ASP A 100 13.89 11.70 -45.30
C ASP A 100 13.83 11.47 -46.82
N PRO A 101 13.93 12.51 -47.66
CA PRO A 101 13.97 12.36 -49.12
C PRO A 101 15.13 11.49 -49.62
N ARG A 102 16.16 11.24 -48.80
CA ARG A 102 17.35 10.47 -49.18
C ARG A 102 17.19 8.96 -48.98
N GLY A 103 16.06 8.51 -48.43
CA GLY A 103 15.71 7.09 -48.39
C GLY A 103 16.64 6.24 -47.54
N SER A 104 16.64 6.43 -46.22
CA SER A 104 16.80 5.39 -45.17
C SER A 104 16.98 6.08 -43.82
N GLU A 105 16.13 5.73 -42.85
CA GLU A 105 16.28 5.96 -41.41
C GLU A 105 16.53 7.43 -40.97
N ILE A 106 15.49 8.27 -41.00
CA ILE A 106 15.49 9.55 -40.25
C ILE A 106 15.84 9.31 -38.78
N PHE A 107 15.38 8.17 -38.26
CA PHE A 107 15.57 7.75 -36.89
C PHE A 107 16.36 6.46 -36.90
N VAL A 108 17.58 6.52 -36.35
CA VAL A 108 18.32 5.33 -35.97
C VAL A 108 17.59 4.71 -34.78
N PRO A 109 17.10 3.46 -34.86
CA PRO A 109 16.46 2.80 -33.73
C PRO A 109 17.42 2.81 -32.54
N SER A 110 16.91 3.18 -31.36
CA SER A 110 17.70 3.01 -30.14
C SER A 110 17.93 1.51 -29.91
N PRO A 111 19.06 1.12 -29.29
CA PRO A 111 19.26 -0.25 -28.83
C PRO A 111 18.07 -0.69 -27.96
N VAL A 112 17.67 -1.95 -28.07
CA VAL A 112 16.67 -2.54 -27.18
C VAL A 112 17.21 -2.48 -25.75
N TYR A 113 16.42 -1.92 -24.83
CA TYR A 113 16.74 -1.90 -23.40
C TYR A 113 15.47 -2.25 -22.62
N GLU A 114 15.67 -2.92 -21.48
CA GLU A 114 14.60 -3.14 -20.51
C GLU A 114 14.55 -1.96 -19.55
N HIS A 115 13.34 -1.52 -19.21
CA HIS A 115 13.18 -0.46 -18.24
C HIS A 115 13.60 -0.96 -16.84
N CYS A 116 14.55 -0.27 -16.22
CA CYS A 116 14.93 -0.48 -14.84
C CYS A 116 14.59 0.79 -14.03
N ALA A 117 13.86 0.63 -12.93
CA ALA A 117 13.62 1.74 -12.02
C ALA A 117 14.95 2.21 -11.42
N PRO A 118 15.27 3.52 -11.43
CA PRO A 118 16.50 4.01 -10.83
C PRO A 118 16.48 3.76 -9.32
N ILE A 119 17.56 3.20 -8.78
CA ILE A 119 17.73 2.95 -7.35
C ILE A 119 18.99 3.68 -6.86
N ASP A 120 18.89 4.33 -5.70
CA ASP A 120 20.01 4.98 -5.02
C ASP A 120 20.77 4.03 -4.08
N ARG A 121 20.16 2.87 -3.79
CA ARG A 121 20.67 1.84 -2.87
C ARG A 121 20.17 0.45 -3.25
N ASN A 122 20.85 -0.56 -2.74
CA ASN A 122 20.44 -1.95 -2.91
C ASN A 122 19.18 -2.24 -2.09
N ASN A 123 18.22 -2.92 -2.71
CA ASN A 123 17.04 -3.46 -2.04
C ASN A 123 17.20 -4.98 -1.92
N HIS A 124 16.93 -5.50 -0.72
CA HIS A 124 16.85 -6.94 -0.51
C HIS A 124 15.44 -7.39 -0.91
N HIS A 125 15.35 -8.28 -1.89
CA HIS A 125 14.08 -8.77 -2.43
C HIS A 125 13.72 -10.19 -1.92
N GLY A 126 14.53 -10.75 -1.01
CA GLY A 126 14.37 -12.12 -0.55
C GLY A 126 14.76 -13.14 -1.63
N ASP A 127 14.34 -14.39 -1.42
CA ASP A 127 14.46 -15.43 -2.43
C ASP A 127 13.39 -15.24 -3.52
N ASP A 128 13.76 -15.57 -4.75
CA ASP A 128 12.84 -15.49 -5.88
C ASP A 128 11.61 -16.38 -5.65
N SER A 129 10.46 -15.89 -6.13
CA SER A 129 9.23 -16.68 -6.10
C SER A 129 9.41 -17.98 -6.87
N SER A 130 9.06 -19.11 -6.26
CA SER A 130 8.99 -20.41 -6.94
C SER A 130 7.90 -20.47 -8.03
N LYS A 131 7.16 -19.38 -8.24
CA LYS A 131 6.09 -19.24 -9.23
C LYS A 131 6.41 -18.12 -10.20
N VAL A 132 6.06 -18.35 -11.46
CA VAL A 132 6.22 -17.38 -12.53
C VAL A 132 5.22 -16.23 -12.38
N PRO A 133 5.65 -14.96 -12.38
CA PRO A 133 4.77 -13.81 -12.23
C PRO A 133 4.02 -13.40 -13.52
N PHE A 134 4.58 -13.67 -14.69
CA PHE A 134 3.97 -13.45 -16.01
C PHE A 134 4.60 -14.37 -17.07
N ILE A 135 3.96 -14.56 -18.23
CA ILE A 135 4.53 -15.36 -19.33
C ILE A 135 5.53 -14.49 -20.12
N PRO A 136 6.84 -14.79 -20.10
CA PRO A 136 7.80 -14.00 -20.86
C PRO A 136 7.69 -14.30 -22.36
N PHE A 137 7.80 -13.27 -23.18
CA PHE A 137 7.85 -13.35 -24.65
C PHE A 137 6.73 -14.20 -25.28
N GLU A 138 5.48 -14.03 -24.83
CA GLU A 138 4.32 -14.80 -25.34
C GLU A 138 4.18 -14.72 -26.88
N ASP A 139 4.56 -13.58 -27.47
CA ASP A 139 4.49 -13.35 -28.91
C ASP A 139 5.69 -13.91 -29.70
N ASP A 140 6.74 -14.42 -29.05
CA ASP A 140 7.93 -14.95 -29.71
C ASP A 140 7.85 -16.48 -29.89
N PRO A 141 7.64 -16.98 -31.12
CA PRO A 141 7.57 -18.42 -31.37
C PRO A 141 8.91 -19.14 -31.16
N GLY A 142 10.03 -18.41 -31.07
CA GLY A 142 11.35 -18.95 -30.76
C GLY A 142 11.60 -19.19 -29.27
N PHE A 143 10.73 -18.70 -28.39
CA PHE A 143 10.89 -18.83 -26.95
C PHE A 143 10.39 -20.19 -26.43
N ASP A 144 11.28 -20.97 -25.81
CA ASP A 144 10.96 -22.29 -25.26
C ASP A 144 10.28 -22.16 -23.88
N LEU A 145 8.98 -21.87 -23.93
CA LEU A 145 8.12 -21.73 -22.75
C LEU A 145 8.14 -22.98 -21.87
N GLU A 146 8.11 -24.17 -22.47
CA GLU A 146 8.05 -25.43 -21.72
C GLU A 146 9.29 -25.60 -20.86
N ARG A 147 10.48 -25.38 -21.44
CA ARG A 147 11.74 -25.45 -20.69
C ARG A 147 11.82 -24.41 -19.59
N TYR A 148 11.37 -23.17 -19.85
CA TYR A 148 11.34 -22.12 -18.83
C TYR A 148 10.47 -22.51 -17.63
N PHE A 149 9.27 -23.07 -17.88
CA PHE A 149 8.35 -23.46 -16.80
C PHE A 149 8.83 -24.64 -15.94
N VAL A 150 9.78 -25.47 -16.40
CA VAL A 150 10.32 -26.58 -15.60
C VAL A 150 11.00 -26.08 -14.31
N GLU A 151 11.51 -24.85 -14.30
CA GLU A 151 12.19 -24.26 -13.13
C GLU A 151 11.21 -23.75 -12.06
N PHE A 152 9.91 -23.70 -12.37
CA PHE A 152 8.89 -23.11 -11.51
C PHE A 152 7.82 -24.11 -11.10
N SER A 153 7.32 -23.95 -9.89
CA SER A 153 6.23 -24.77 -9.32
C SER A 153 4.85 -24.46 -9.92
N GLY A 154 4.74 -23.37 -10.70
CA GLY A 154 3.52 -22.98 -11.38
C GLY A 154 3.44 -21.46 -11.61
N LEU A 155 2.23 -20.99 -11.86
CA LEU A 155 1.93 -19.58 -12.13
C LEU A 155 1.54 -18.86 -10.83
N ALA A 156 1.94 -17.59 -10.69
CA ALA A 156 1.63 -16.80 -9.51
C ALA A 156 0.14 -16.41 -9.45
N TRP A 157 -0.47 -16.14 -10.61
CA TRP A 157 -1.87 -15.69 -10.73
C TRP A 157 -2.90 -16.82 -10.74
N THR A 158 -2.48 -18.09 -10.73
CA THR A 158 -3.40 -19.23 -10.58
C THR A 158 -3.73 -19.55 -9.13
N GLN A 159 -2.97 -19.01 -8.17
CA GLN A 159 -3.37 -19.09 -6.78
C GLN A 159 -4.57 -18.17 -6.56
N PRO A 160 -5.56 -18.56 -5.75
CA PRO A 160 -6.60 -17.66 -5.29
C PRO A 160 -5.90 -16.52 -4.55
N GLN A 161 -5.72 -15.39 -5.23
CA GLN A 161 -5.34 -14.17 -4.56
C GLN A 161 -6.51 -13.75 -3.68
N MET A 162 -6.20 -13.20 -2.51
CA MET A 162 -7.24 -12.67 -1.64
C MET A 162 -7.96 -11.56 -2.40
N ASP A 163 -9.29 -11.67 -2.51
CA ASP A 163 -10.10 -10.69 -3.23
C ASP A 163 -10.01 -9.34 -2.49
N PRO A 164 -9.38 -8.30 -3.09
CA PRO A 164 -9.20 -7.01 -2.44
C PRO A 164 -10.53 -6.33 -2.10
N ASP A 165 -11.59 -6.64 -2.85
CA ASP A 165 -12.92 -6.12 -2.57
C ASP A 165 -13.50 -6.77 -1.31
N LEU A 166 -13.36 -8.09 -1.19
CA LEU A 166 -13.79 -8.84 -0.01
C LEU A 166 -13.08 -8.35 1.25
N GLU A 167 -11.77 -8.12 1.16
CA GLU A 167 -10.98 -7.56 2.24
C GLU A 167 -11.49 -6.18 2.65
N SER A 168 -11.75 -5.31 1.68
CA SER A 168 -12.26 -3.96 1.92
C SER A 168 -13.62 -3.99 2.62
N VAL A 169 -14.53 -4.86 2.16
CA VAL A 169 -15.84 -5.08 2.79
C VAL A 169 -15.71 -5.58 4.23
N VAL A 170 -14.82 -6.54 4.49
CA VAL A 170 -14.60 -7.10 5.84
C VAL A 170 -14.02 -6.04 6.79
N VAL A 171 -13.04 -5.26 6.33
CA VAL A 171 -12.42 -4.19 7.14
C VAL A 171 -13.43 -3.11 7.46
N GLU A 172 -14.21 -2.66 6.48
CA GLU A 172 -15.26 -1.65 6.70
C GLU A 172 -16.35 -2.17 7.64
N THR A 173 -16.68 -3.46 7.53
CA THR A 173 -17.63 -4.13 8.45
C THR A 173 -17.13 -4.10 9.88
N ALA A 174 -15.88 -4.52 10.11
CA ALA A 174 -15.27 -4.46 11.44
C ALA A 174 -15.20 -3.03 11.97
N ARG A 175 -14.90 -2.06 11.09
CA ARG A 175 -14.84 -0.63 11.44
C ARG A 175 -16.19 -0.09 11.92
N ARG A 176 -17.28 -0.33 11.19
CA ARG A 176 -18.63 0.13 11.59
C ARG A 176 -19.09 -0.55 12.86
N LEU A 177 -18.88 -1.86 12.98
CA LEU A 177 -19.21 -2.58 14.22
C LEU A 177 -18.45 -2.02 15.43
N HIS A 178 -17.17 -1.67 15.25
CA HIS A 178 -16.37 -1.12 16.33
C HIS A 178 -16.76 0.32 16.71
N TYR A 179 -16.76 1.24 15.75
CA TYR A 179 -16.97 2.66 16.03
C TYR A 179 -18.43 3.08 16.14
N ASP A 180 -19.31 2.49 15.32
CA ASP A 180 -20.71 2.92 15.24
C ASP A 180 -21.60 2.09 16.18
N HIS A 181 -21.24 0.82 16.43
CA HIS A 181 -21.97 -0.09 17.33
C HIS A 181 -21.25 -0.38 18.66
N GLY A 182 -20.04 0.16 18.87
CA GLY A 182 -19.29 -0.01 20.12
C GLY A 182 -18.86 -1.46 20.40
N MET A 183 -18.80 -2.31 19.37
CA MET A 183 -18.45 -3.72 19.55
C MET A 183 -16.93 -3.90 19.65
N ASP A 184 -16.49 -4.69 20.62
CA ASP A 184 -15.08 -5.07 20.74
C ASP A 184 -14.62 -5.94 19.56
N LEU A 185 -13.38 -5.76 19.11
CA LEU A 185 -12.86 -6.48 17.94
C LEU A 185 -12.71 -7.98 18.18
N HIS A 186 -12.41 -8.42 19.42
CA HIS A 186 -12.43 -9.84 19.77
C HIS A 186 -13.84 -10.39 19.72
N ARG A 187 -14.83 -9.65 20.22
CA ARG A 187 -16.24 -10.06 20.10
C ARG A 187 -16.70 -10.17 18.65
N ILE A 188 -16.29 -9.26 17.77
CA ILE A 188 -16.58 -9.35 16.33
C ILE A 188 -15.94 -10.61 15.73
N ALA A 189 -14.67 -10.88 16.05
CA ALA A 189 -13.96 -12.06 15.54
C ALA A 189 -14.56 -13.37 16.06
N SER A 190 -14.95 -13.43 17.34
CA SER A 190 -15.57 -14.60 17.97
C SER A 190 -16.94 -14.94 17.40
N ALA A 191 -17.63 -13.99 16.75
CA ALA A 191 -18.91 -14.26 16.10
C ALA A 191 -18.79 -15.24 14.91
N ASP A 192 -17.59 -15.38 14.33
CA ASP A 192 -17.27 -16.31 13.23
C ASP A 192 -18.22 -16.21 12.02
N VAL A 193 -18.64 -14.99 11.71
CA VAL A 193 -19.56 -14.69 10.58
C VAL A 193 -18.81 -14.15 9.36
N LEU A 194 -17.71 -13.44 9.58
CA LEU A 194 -16.99 -12.76 8.51
C LEU A 194 -16.20 -13.79 7.69
N PRO A 195 -16.15 -13.66 6.35
CA PRO A 195 -15.48 -14.63 5.48
C PRO A 195 -13.96 -14.60 5.59
N LEU A 196 -13.39 -13.54 6.17
CA LEU A 196 -11.96 -13.40 6.43
C LEU A 196 -11.73 -13.14 7.92
N PRO A 197 -10.76 -13.83 8.55
CA PRO A 197 -10.52 -13.70 9.97
C PRO A 197 -9.89 -12.34 10.32
N LEU A 198 -10.45 -11.67 11.33
CA LEU A 198 -9.90 -10.38 11.80
C LEU A 198 -8.52 -10.54 12.45
N PHE A 199 -8.28 -11.69 13.07
CA PHE A 199 -7.02 -12.07 13.71
C PHE A 199 -6.53 -13.40 13.17
N ASN A 200 -5.22 -13.55 13.02
CA ASN A 200 -4.61 -14.83 12.69
C ASN A 200 -4.07 -15.48 13.97
N GLN A 201 -4.24 -16.79 14.11
CA GLN A 201 -3.92 -17.55 15.34
C GLN A 201 -2.42 -17.53 15.68
N HIS A 202 -1.54 -17.35 14.69
CA HIS A 202 -0.10 -17.56 14.89
C HIS A 202 0.77 -16.31 14.82
N ARG A 203 0.29 -15.21 14.24
CA ARG A 203 1.00 -13.93 14.13
C ARG A 203 -0.04 -12.84 14.04
N SER A 204 0.31 -11.63 14.43
CA SER A 204 -0.49 -10.39 14.34
C SER A 204 -0.95 -10.00 12.92
N GLN A 205 -1.07 -10.94 11.98
CA GLN A 205 -1.34 -10.80 10.55
C GLN A 205 -2.77 -11.22 10.19
N GLY A 206 -3.78 -10.62 10.82
CA GLY A 206 -5.18 -10.73 10.39
C GLY A 206 -5.62 -9.54 9.55
N MET A 207 -6.92 -9.45 9.22
CA MET A 207 -7.45 -8.34 8.41
C MET A 207 -7.16 -6.95 8.99
N ILE A 208 -7.09 -6.79 10.31
CA ILE A 208 -6.74 -5.53 10.98
C ILE A 208 -5.29 -5.08 10.70
N HIS A 209 -4.38 -6.04 10.50
CA HIS A 209 -3.00 -5.73 10.14
C HIS A 209 -2.87 -5.48 8.64
N SER A 210 -3.48 -6.33 7.82
CA SER A 210 -3.49 -6.17 6.37
C SER A 210 -4.11 -4.84 5.96
N SER A 211 -5.19 -4.40 6.63
CA SER A 211 -5.85 -3.12 6.35
C SER A 211 -4.91 -1.93 6.44
N ARG A 212 -3.93 -1.94 7.34
CA ARG A 212 -3.00 -0.81 7.54
C ARG A 212 -1.99 -0.65 6.41
N ARG A 213 -1.83 -1.69 5.59
CA ARG A 213 -0.88 -1.75 4.48
C ARG A 213 -1.56 -1.62 3.12
N ARG A 214 -2.89 -1.46 3.10
CA ARG A 214 -3.67 -1.36 1.88
C ARG A 214 -4.01 0.09 1.59
N ASP A 215 -3.97 0.40 0.31
CA ASP A 215 -4.60 1.59 -0.22
C ASP A 215 -6.10 1.34 -0.29
N PHE A 216 -6.88 2.16 0.42
CA PHE A 216 -8.33 2.13 0.34
C PHE A 216 -8.83 3.09 -0.73
N PHE A 217 -10.00 2.78 -1.29
CA PHE A 217 -10.68 3.68 -2.20
C PHE A 217 -10.87 5.05 -1.54
N SER A 218 -10.52 6.11 -2.27
CA SER A 218 -10.73 7.49 -1.83
C SER A 218 -12.20 7.81 -1.62
N GLU A 219 -13.07 7.19 -2.42
CA GLU A 219 -14.52 7.34 -2.36
C GLU A 219 -15.16 6.01 -1.97
N TRP A 220 -15.55 5.86 -0.71
CA TRP A 220 -16.40 4.75 -0.29
C TRP A 220 -17.89 5.12 -0.48
N PRO A 221 -18.76 4.18 -0.88
CA PRO A 221 -20.13 4.50 -1.29
C PRO A 221 -21.04 5.23 -0.32
N VAL A 222 -20.75 5.24 0.99
CA VAL A 222 -21.67 5.80 1.99
C VAL A 222 -20.92 6.36 3.21
N GLY A 223 -20.10 7.40 3.02
CA GLY A 223 -19.45 8.17 4.09
C GLY A 223 -18.01 7.75 4.42
N VAL A 224 -17.54 8.19 5.60
CA VAL A 224 -16.18 8.09 6.18
C VAL A 224 -15.36 6.95 5.57
N SER A 225 -14.35 7.29 4.77
CA SER A 225 -13.43 6.31 4.19
C SER A 225 -12.73 5.53 5.30
N ALA A 226 -12.41 4.25 5.07
CA ALA A 226 -11.55 3.48 5.96
C ALA A 226 -10.21 4.18 6.24
N ALA A 227 -9.78 5.10 5.35
CA ALA A 227 -8.64 5.98 5.56
C ALA A 227 -8.82 6.99 6.72
N GLU A 228 -10.04 7.43 7.02
CA GLU A 228 -10.32 8.44 8.06
C GLU A 228 -10.35 7.83 9.47
N LYS A 229 -10.77 6.57 9.60
CA LYS A 229 -10.89 5.86 10.90
C LYS A 229 -10.27 4.47 10.82
N ILE A 230 -8.95 4.43 10.86
CA ILE A 230 -8.16 3.20 10.86
C ILE A 230 -8.47 2.40 12.12
N LEU A 231 -8.76 1.10 11.97
CA LEU A 231 -8.95 0.18 13.10
C LEU A 231 -7.76 0.22 14.06
N PRO A 232 -8.00 0.18 15.38
CA PRO A 232 -6.92 0.23 16.36
C PRO A 232 -5.97 -0.96 16.17
N SER A 233 -4.67 -0.69 16.24
CA SER A 233 -3.68 -1.76 16.21
C SER A 233 -3.89 -2.66 17.42
N GLN A 234 -3.89 -3.97 17.21
CA GLN A 234 -3.74 -4.91 18.32
C GLN A 234 -2.28 -5.13 18.71
N THR A 235 -1.33 -4.38 18.11
CA THR A 235 0.01 -4.34 18.68
C THR A 235 -0.11 -3.76 20.08
N PRO A 236 0.22 -4.51 21.14
CA PRO A 236 0.12 -4.00 22.50
C PRO A 236 0.82 -2.64 22.57
N LEU A 237 0.19 -1.67 23.25
CA LEU A 237 0.91 -0.50 23.69
C LEU A 237 2.06 -0.99 24.56
N ALA A 238 3.26 -0.48 24.31
CA ALA A 238 4.41 -0.83 25.12
C ALA A 238 4.11 -0.44 26.57
N GLN A 239 4.11 -1.41 27.47
CA GLN A 239 3.86 -1.22 28.89
C GLN A 239 5.11 -0.68 29.59
N SER A 240 6.27 -0.79 28.94
CA SER A 240 7.54 -0.27 29.43
C SER A 240 8.33 0.44 28.32
N ILE A 241 9.26 1.32 28.72
CA ILE A 241 10.23 1.94 27.80
C ILE A 241 11.03 0.85 27.06
N LYS A 242 11.37 -0.25 27.73
CA LYS A 242 12.08 -1.37 27.11
C LYS A 242 11.28 -1.98 25.96
N GLU A 243 10.00 -2.26 26.16
CA GLU A 243 9.11 -2.76 25.10
C GLU A 243 8.94 -1.74 23.97
N ALA A 244 8.86 -0.45 24.30
CA ALA A 244 8.73 0.62 23.31
C ALA A 244 9.97 0.70 22.42
N VAL A 245 11.17 0.67 23.03
CA VAL A 245 12.45 0.64 22.33
C VAL A 245 12.58 -0.64 21.51
N GLN A 246 12.24 -1.80 22.09
CA GLN A 246 12.30 -3.08 21.39
C GLN A 246 11.39 -3.06 20.15
N LYS A 247 10.18 -2.52 20.26
CA LYS A 247 9.28 -2.34 19.13
C LYS A 247 9.88 -1.40 18.07
N LEU A 248 10.42 -0.24 18.47
CA LEU A 248 11.10 0.66 17.55
C LEU A 248 12.30 0.01 16.85
N THR A 249 13.06 -0.84 17.55
CA THR A 249 14.20 -1.57 16.95
C THR A 249 13.76 -2.66 15.98
N THR A 250 12.51 -3.11 16.02
CA THR A 250 11.96 -3.98 14.96
C THR A 250 11.48 -3.21 13.73
N GLU A 251 11.21 -1.90 13.88
CA GLU A 251 10.70 -1.05 12.81
C GLU A 251 11.81 -0.21 12.15
N PHE A 252 12.90 0.12 12.86
CA PHE A 252 14.00 0.94 12.37
C PHE A 252 15.28 0.13 12.16
N CYS A 253 15.97 0.41 11.05
CA CYS A 253 17.30 -0.14 10.83
C CYS A 253 18.34 0.60 11.69
N THR A 254 18.99 -0.12 12.60
CA THR A 254 20.06 0.43 13.46
C THR A 254 21.42 0.52 12.77
N ASN A 255 21.53 0.04 11.51
CA ASN A 255 22.72 0.28 10.71
C ASN A 255 22.83 1.79 10.46
N LEU A 256 23.94 2.39 10.92
CA LEU A 256 24.20 3.83 10.84
C LEU A 256 24.25 4.36 9.39
N ASN A 257 24.39 3.48 8.40
CA ASN A 257 24.32 3.85 6.98
C ASN A 257 22.88 3.93 6.45
N CYS A 258 21.89 3.40 7.18
CA CYS A 258 20.50 3.34 6.73
C CYS A 258 19.60 4.26 7.57
N VAL A 259 19.63 4.17 8.90
CA VAL A 259 18.83 4.97 9.87
C VAL A 259 17.45 5.39 9.34
N ILE A 260 16.73 4.43 8.76
CA ILE A 260 15.38 4.60 8.21
C ILE A 260 14.45 3.52 8.77
N GLY A 261 13.16 3.86 8.85
CA GLY A 261 12.11 2.87 9.13
C GLY A 261 11.95 1.91 7.97
N PHE A 262 11.67 0.64 8.28
CA PHE A 262 11.41 -0.44 7.33
C PHE A 262 12.45 -0.53 6.21
N CYS A 263 13.73 -0.53 6.58
CA CYS A 263 14.83 -0.60 5.62
C CYS A 263 14.69 -1.84 4.72
N SER A 264 14.55 -1.60 3.42
CA SER A 264 14.44 -2.63 2.40
C SER A 264 15.72 -3.43 2.20
N THR A 265 16.87 -2.96 2.69
CA THR A 265 18.18 -3.62 2.52
C THR A 265 18.46 -4.65 3.61
N HIS A 266 17.99 -4.42 4.84
CA HIS A 266 18.29 -5.25 6.01
C HIS A 266 16.97 -5.74 6.61
N LEU A 267 16.52 -6.92 6.17
CA LEU A 267 15.27 -7.52 6.63
C LEU A 267 15.42 -8.43 7.86
N ASP A 268 16.66 -8.83 8.17
CA ASP A 268 16.91 -9.67 9.33
C ASP A 268 16.50 -8.95 10.61
N PRO A 269 15.83 -9.65 11.56
CA PRO A 269 15.55 -9.08 12.87
C PRO A 269 16.86 -8.58 13.46
N LEU A 270 16.89 -7.30 13.82
CA LEU A 270 18.06 -6.76 14.48
C LEU A 270 18.27 -7.50 15.79
N PRO A 271 19.53 -7.80 16.15
CA PRO A 271 19.81 -8.36 17.46
C PRO A 271 19.22 -7.43 18.52
N GLU A 272 18.71 -8.03 19.60
CA GLU A 272 18.22 -7.23 20.72
C GLU A 272 19.31 -6.23 21.15
N PRO A 273 18.93 -4.99 21.49
CA PRO A 273 19.89 -4.02 21.98
C PRO A 273 20.67 -4.65 23.12
N LEU A 274 22.00 -4.70 22.99
CA LEU A 274 22.82 -5.14 24.10
C LEU A 274 22.48 -4.27 25.31
N PRO A 275 22.39 -4.86 26.52
CA PRO A 275 22.18 -4.06 27.72
C PRO A 275 23.25 -2.97 27.75
N GLY A 276 22.79 -1.72 27.79
CA GLY A 276 23.68 -0.57 27.86
C GLY A 276 24.61 -0.69 29.07
N PRO A 277 25.75 0.02 29.07
CA PRO A 277 26.56 0.11 30.28
C PRO A 277 25.68 0.56 31.45
N PRO A 278 25.90 0.04 32.66
CA PRO A 278 25.13 0.47 33.82
C PRO A 278 25.23 1.97 33.97
N ALA A 279 24.16 2.60 34.46
CA ALA A 279 24.12 4.03 34.70
C ALA A 279 25.36 4.46 35.50
N THR A 280 26.22 5.28 34.89
CA THR A 280 27.47 5.74 35.50
C THR A 280 27.26 6.93 36.43
N LEU A 281 26.10 7.58 36.32
CA LEU A 281 25.70 8.73 37.10
C LEU A 281 24.52 8.35 37.99
N ARG A 282 24.71 8.44 39.31
CA ARG A 282 23.63 8.27 40.28
C ARG A 282 22.88 9.58 40.48
N ASN A 283 21.64 9.51 40.97
CA ASN A 283 20.80 10.68 41.21
C ASN A 283 21.51 11.69 42.12
N GLU A 284 22.17 11.26 43.19
CA GLU A 284 22.83 12.20 44.13
C GLU A 284 23.89 13.05 43.42
N ARG A 285 24.67 12.42 42.54
CA ARG A 285 25.69 13.11 41.76
C ARG A 285 25.09 14.03 40.70
N LEU A 286 23.92 13.69 40.16
CA LEU A 286 23.18 14.56 39.25
C LEU A 286 22.69 15.83 39.98
N HIS A 287 22.19 15.71 41.22
CA HIS A 287 21.82 16.86 42.06
C HIS A 287 23.02 17.78 42.32
N GLU A 288 24.20 17.23 42.61
CA GLU A 288 25.42 18.02 42.81
C GLU A 288 25.92 18.74 41.55
N MET A 289 25.66 18.16 40.36
CA MET A 289 26.14 18.70 39.08
C MET A 289 25.29 19.86 38.57
N VAL A 290 24.02 19.94 38.95
CA VAL A 290 23.10 20.98 38.48
C VAL A 290 23.11 22.16 39.43
N LYS A 291 23.73 23.26 39.00
CA LYS A 291 23.87 24.49 39.81
C LYS A 291 22.59 25.31 39.91
N GLU A 292 21.78 25.29 38.87
CA GLU A 292 20.55 26.08 38.78
C GLU A 292 19.43 25.19 38.18
N PRO A 293 18.25 25.10 38.82
CA PRO A 293 17.13 24.34 38.29
C PRO A 293 16.62 24.96 37.00
N CYS A 294 16.19 24.13 36.04
CA CYS A 294 15.73 24.62 34.74
C CYS A 294 14.37 25.33 34.79
N SER A 295 13.56 25.08 35.82
CA SER A 295 12.26 25.71 36.06
C SER A 295 11.83 25.54 37.52
N VAL A 296 10.72 26.17 37.90
CA VAL A 296 10.08 25.97 39.23
C VAL A 296 9.49 24.57 39.41
N GLU A 297 9.29 23.83 38.31
CA GLU A 297 8.82 22.43 38.29
C GLU A 297 9.99 21.46 38.05
N CYS A 298 11.23 21.91 38.25
CA CYS A 298 12.39 21.05 38.07
C CYS A 298 12.33 19.89 39.07
N PHE A 299 12.56 18.66 38.61
CA PHE A 299 12.55 17.47 39.48
C PHE A 299 13.53 17.57 40.67
N LEU A 300 14.57 18.40 40.54
CA LEU A 300 15.53 18.68 41.61
C LEU A 300 14.93 19.51 42.77
N LEU A 301 13.80 20.17 42.54
CA LEU A 301 13.08 20.98 43.53
C LEU A 301 11.89 20.24 44.15
N VAL A 302 11.56 19.04 43.67
CA VAL A 302 10.52 18.21 44.26
C VAL A 302 11.09 17.69 45.58
N GLU A 303 10.67 18.27 46.69
CA GLU A 303 10.92 17.69 48.01
C GLU A 303 10.23 16.32 48.03
N GLU A 304 10.97 15.26 48.38
CA GLU A 304 10.39 13.94 48.60
C GLU A 304 9.46 14.04 49.80
N ASP A 305 8.19 14.39 49.57
CA ASP A 305 7.15 14.15 50.54
C ASP A 305 7.10 12.63 50.75
N GLU A 306 7.52 12.16 51.93
CA GLU A 306 7.58 10.74 52.35
C GLU A 306 6.22 10.00 52.31
N GLU A 307 5.18 10.60 51.72
CA GLU A 307 3.83 10.02 51.67
C GLU A 307 3.63 9.18 50.39
N ASP A 308 3.74 7.86 50.58
CA ASP A 308 3.06 6.80 49.80
C ASP A 308 3.23 6.84 48.27
N PHE A 309 4.44 6.59 47.76
CA PHE A 309 4.57 5.99 46.43
C PHE A 309 4.40 4.47 46.54
N PRO A 310 3.28 3.88 46.06
CA PRO A 310 3.17 2.43 45.98
C PRO A 310 4.23 1.92 45.00
N ASP A 311 4.91 0.83 45.39
CA ASP A 311 5.93 0.07 44.64
C ASP A 311 5.50 -0.22 43.18
N LEU A 312 5.59 0.76 42.29
CA LEU A 312 5.28 0.63 40.86
C LEU A 312 6.51 0.27 40.02
N PHE A 313 7.69 0.28 40.63
CA PHE A 313 8.93 -0.14 40.00
C PHE A 313 9.58 -1.24 40.84
N GLY A 314 9.06 -2.45 40.73
CA GLY A 314 9.67 -3.66 41.28
C GLY A 314 11.03 -3.96 40.63
N TYR A 315 12.06 -3.20 41.01
CA TYR A 315 13.44 -3.58 40.79
C TYR A 315 13.91 -4.39 42.00
N SER A 316 13.60 -5.69 42.01
CA SER A 316 14.33 -6.61 42.87
C SER A 316 15.76 -6.73 42.35
N ALA A 317 16.72 -6.24 43.12
CA ALA A 317 18.14 -6.39 42.83
C ALA A 317 18.54 -7.88 42.80
N LEU A 318 19.06 -8.31 41.65
CA LEU A 318 19.94 -9.47 41.48
C LEU A 318 21.11 -9.04 40.61
#